data_AF-B8DTR0-F1
#
_entry.id   AF-B8DTR0-F1
#
_cell.length_a   1.000
_cell.length_b   1.000
_cell.length_c   1.000
_cell.angle_alpha   90.00
_cell.angle_beta   90.00
_cell.angle_gamma   90.00
#
_symmetry.space_group_name_H-M   'P 1'
#
loop_
_entity.id
_entity.type
_entity.pdbx_description
1 polymer ?
#
loop_
_entity_poly.entity_id
_entity_poly.type
_entity_poly.pdbx_seq_one_letter_code
_entity_poly.pdbx_strand_id
1 'polypeptide(L)' 'MIETFNEQISYLCWMITAFSQEELFEPGHRQWASSTPSAWPVWKWIHVNTVAPFTSFRMKIRRWKREMARRDVIE' A
#
# COMPACT_ATOMS: atom_id res chain seq x y z
N MET A 1 16.40 3.52 -1.14
CA MET A 1 15.25 2.63 -0.87
C MET A 1 14.17 3.34 -0.05
N ILE A 2 14.45 3.82 1.17
CA ILE A 2 13.44 4.54 1.98
C ILE A 2 13.02 5.85 1.31
N GLU A 3 13.98 6.61 0.78
CA GLU A 3 13.71 7.87 0.06
C GLU A 3 12.82 7.63 -1.17
N THR A 4 13.23 6.71 -2.05
CA THR A 4 12.43 6.31 -3.22
C THR A 4 11.02 5.83 -2.85
N PHE A 5 10.87 5.11 -1.74
CA PHE A 5 9.56 4.69 -1.25
C PHE A 5 8.72 5.90 -0.80
N ASN A 6 9.30 6.85 -0.08
CA ASN A 6 8.60 8.08 0.33
C ASN A 6 8.17 8.93 -0.88
N GLU A 7 8.98 8.99 -1.93
CA GLU A 7 8.62 9.64 -3.20
C GLU A 7 7.41 8.96 -3.85
N GLN A 8 7.40 7.62 -3.92
CA GLN A 8 6.27 6.86 -4.44
C GLN A 8 4.98 7.09 -3.65
N ILE A 9 5.06 7.17 -2.31
CA ILE A 9 3.91 7.49 -1.46
C ILE A 9 3.42 8.92 -1.72
N SER A 10 4.33 9.87 -1.87
CA SER A 10 3.98 11.27 -2.16
C SER A 10 3.25 11.39 -3.50
N TYR A 11 3.74 10.71 -4.53
CA TYR A 11 3.08 10.65 -5.84
C TYR A 11 1.70 10.00 -5.75
N LEU A 12 1.56 8.90 -5.00
CA LEU A 12 0.27 8.26 -4.78
C LEU A 12 -0.73 9.19 -4.07
N CYS A 13 -0.31 9.92 -3.04
CA CYS A 13 -1.15 10.91 -2.36
C CYS A 13 -1.63 12.00 -3.32
N TRP A 14 -0.72 12.53 -4.14
CA TRP A 14 -1.08 13.49 -5.18
C TRP A 14 -2.10 12.90 -6.17
N MET A 15 -1.88 11.67 -6.64
CA MET A 15 -2.79 10.99 -7.57
C MET A 15 -4.19 10.79 -6.96
N ILE A 16 -4.29 10.44 -5.67
CA ILE A 16 -5.56 10.32 -4.95
C ILE A 16 -6.31 11.65 -4.93
N THR A 17 -5.60 12.76 -4.67
CA THR A 17 -6.22 14.10 -4.64
C THR A 17 -6.64 14.60 -6.02
N ALA A 18 -6.09 14.02 -7.10
CA ALA A 18 -6.41 14.39 -8.47
C ALA A 18 -7.62 13.64 -9.04
N PHE A 19 -8.05 12.53 -8.44
CA PHE A 19 -9.24 11.79 -8.88
C PHE A 19 -10.53 12.46 -8.39
N SER A 20 -11.59 12.35 -9.20
CA SER A 20 -12.94 12.65 -8.72
C SER A 20 -13.44 11.59 -7.74
N GLN A 21 -14.53 11.88 -7.03
CA GLN A 21 -15.14 10.90 -6.12
C GLN A 21 -15.60 9.66 -6.88
N GLU A 22 -16.21 9.84 -8.05
CA GLU A 22 -16.69 8.75 -8.90
C GLU A 22 -15.51 7.90 -9.40
N GLU A 23 -14.46 8.53 -9.91
CA GLU A 23 -13.26 7.82 -10.39
C GLU A 23 -12.57 7.00 -9.30
N LEU A 24 -12.60 7.49 -8.06
CA LEU A 24 -11.97 6.83 -6.92
C LEU A 24 -12.83 5.72 -6.33
N PHE A 25 -14.13 5.95 -6.19
CA PHE A 25 -15.03 5.12 -5.39
C PHE A 25 -15.96 4.20 -6.19
N GLU A 26 -16.19 4.47 -7.47
CA GLU A 26 -17.03 3.66 -8.35
C GLU A 26 -16.20 2.80 -9.32
N PRO A 27 -16.71 1.62 -9.74
CA PRO A 27 -16.07 0.80 -10.75
C PRO A 27 -16.27 1.35 -12.16
N GLY A 28 -15.44 0.93 -13.12
CA GLY A 28 -15.63 1.26 -14.55
C GLY A 28 -14.96 2.55 -15.04
N HIS A 29 -14.57 3.45 -14.14
CA HIS A 29 -14.02 4.77 -14.50
C HIS A 29 -12.55 4.76 -14.96
N ARG A 30 -11.83 3.68 -14.64
CA ARG A 30 -10.43 3.47 -15.07
C ARG A 30 -10.27 2.10 -15.70
N GLN A 31 -9.76 2.09 -16.93
CA GLN A 31 -9.60 0.87 -17.72
C GLN A 31 -8.68 -0.14 -17.02
N TRP A 32 -7.56 0.30 -16.46
CA TRP A 32 -6.62 -0.59 -15.76
C TRP A 32 -7.20 -1.24 -14.49
N ALA A 33 -8.15 -0.57 -13.83
CA ALA A 33 -8.81 -1.11 -12.64
C ALA A 33 -9.92 -2.09 -13.03
N SER A 34 -10.60 -1.79 -14.15
CA SER A 34 -11.79 -2.50 -14.64
C SER A 34 -11.46 -3.66 -15.58
N SER A 35 -10.25 -3.72 -16.13
CA SER A 35 -9.78 -4.79 -17.02
C SER A 35 -9.52 -6.11 -16.29
N THR A 36 -9.60 -6.11 -14.95
CA THR A 36 -9.46 -7.33 -14.14
C THR A 36 -10.84 -7.97 -13.90
N PRO A 37 -10.95 -9.30 -13.73
CA PRO A 37 -12.22 -9.96 -13.44
C PRO A 37 -12.94 -9.43 -12.18
N SER A 38 -12.18 -8.84 -11.26
CA SER A 38 -12.71 -8.26 -10.03
C SER A 38 -13.39 -6.90 -10.26
N ALA A 39 -13.02 -6.17 -11.32
CA ALA A 39 -13.53 -4.85 -11.68
C ALA A 39 -13.66 -3.88 -10.50
N TRP A 40 -12.68 -3.87 -9.59
CA TRP A 40 -12.75 -3.07 -8.37
C TRP A 40 -12.59 -1.57 -8.64
N PRO A 41 -13.24 -0.71 -7.84
CA PRO A 41 -12.95 0.72 -7.84
C PRO A 41 -11.49 0.98 -7.43
N VAL A 42 -10.97 2.13 -7.86
CA VAL A 42 -9.55 2.49 -7.71
C VAL A 42 -9.09 2.45 -6.24
N TRP A 43 -9.91 2.93 -5.29
CA TRP A 43 -9.53 2.96 -3.87
C TRP A 43 -9.14 1.58 -3.32
N LYS A 44 -9.78 0.51 -3.83
CA LYS A 44 -9.53 -0.84 -3.33
C LYS A 44 -8.17 -1.35 -3.79
N TRP A 45 -7.78 -1.04 -5.03
CA TRP A 45 -6.43 -1.30 -5.53
C TRP A 45 -5.36 -0.56 -4.73
N ILE A 46 -5.63 0.69 -4.38
CA ILE A 46 -4.75 1.48 -3.51
C ILE A 46 -4.62 0.81 -2.15
N HIS A 47 -5.74 0.44 -1.52
CA HIS A 47 -5.77 -0.17 -0.20
C HIS A 47 -4.95 -1.48 -0.13
N VAL A 48 -5.15 -2.39 -1.10
CA VAL A 48 -4.48 -3.71 -1.09
C VAL A 48 -2.99 -3.64 -1.41
N ASN A 49 -2.51 -2.54 -2.01
CA ASN A 49 -1.09 -2.34 -2.30
C ASN A 49 -0.38 -1.43 -1.28
N THR A 50 -1.14 -0.74 -0.41
CA THR A 50 -0.57 0.18 0.59
C THR A 50 -0.95 -0.19 2.01
N VAL A 51 -2.11 0.24 2.48
CA VAL A 51 -2.56 0.11 3.87
C VAL A 51 -2.46 -1.33 4.38
N ALA A 52 -2.95 -2.31 3.61
CA ALA A 52 -2.93 -3.72 4.01
C ALA A 52 -1.49 -4.28 4.10
N PRO A 53 -0.63 -4.15 3.06
CA PRO A 53 0.78 -4.49 3.16
C PRO A 53 1.51 -3.75 4.27
N PHE A 54 1.37 -2.44 4.42
CA PHE A 54 2.10 -1.67 5.44
C PHE A 54 1.77 -2.16 6.85
N THR A 55 0.50 -2.50 7.09
CA THR A 55 0.06 -3.08 8.36
C THR A 55 0.71 -4.44 8.60
N SER A 56 0.64 -5.35 7.62
CA SER A 56 1.20 -6.71 7.78
C SER A 56 2.73 -6.74 7.84
N PHE A 57 3.43 -5.98 6.99
CA PHE A 57 4.89 -5.89 6.97
C PHE A 57 5.43 -5.17 8.20
N ARG A 58 4.72 -4.17 8.74
CA ARG A 58 5.06 -3.56 10.04
C ARG A 58 5.11 -4.60 11.16
N MET A 59 4.15 -5.54 11.19
CA MET A 59 4.16 -6.61 12.18
C MET A 59 5.32 -7.59 11.98
N LYS A 60 5.63 -7.93 10.73
CA LYS A 60 6.79 -8.78 10.38
C LYS A 60 8.12 -8.16 10.83
N ILE A 61 8.37 -6.89 10.49
CA ILE A 61 9.64 -6.22 10.86
C ILE A 61 9.75 -6.05 12.38
N ARG A 62 8.66 -5.77 13.10
CA ARG A 62 8.65 -5.71 14.57
C ARG A 62 8.97 -7.05 15.21
N ARG A 63 8.45 -8.15 14.66
CA ARG A 63 8.81 -9.50 15.12
C ARG A 63 10.28 -9.77 14.87
N TRP A 64 10.76 -9.53 13.65
CA TRP A 64 12.16 -9.72 13.28
C TRP A 64 13.12 -8.97 14.21
N LYS A 65 12.87 -7.68 14.47
CA LYS A 65 13.70 -6.88 15.40
C LYS A 65 13.74 -7.47 16.83
N ARG A 66 12.62 -8.00 17.33
CA ARG A 66 12.57 -8.66 18.65
C ARG A 66 13.39 -9.96 18.66
N GLU A 67 13.33 -10.75 17.59
CA GLU A 67 14.13 -11.98 17.53
C GLU A 67 15.63 -11.68 17.38
N MET A 68 16.02 -10.62 16.67
CA MET A 68 17.43 -10.20 16.59
C MET A 68 17.93 -9.75 17.96
N ALA A 69 17.19 -8.87 18.65
CA ALA A 69 17.57 -8.42 19.99
C ALA A 69 17.66 -9.57 21.02
N ARG A 70 16.90 -10.65 20.85
CA ARG A 70 17.04 -11.86 21.69
C ARG A 70 18.32 -12.64 21.40
N ARG A 71 18.76 -12.68 20.13
CA ARG A 71 19.99 -13.36 19.72
C ARG A 71 21.21 -12.62 20.27
N ASP A 72 21.22 -11.30 20.18
CA ASP A 72 22.29 -10.42 20.67
C ASP A 72 22.51 -10.49 22.20
N VAL A 73 21.58 -11.09 22.95
CA VAL A 73 21.68 -11.30 24.41
C VAL A 73 22.21 -12.70 24.75
N ILE A 74 22.12 -13.66 23.82
CA ILE A 74 22.50 -15.06 24.03
C ILE A 74 23.93 -15.32 23.52
N GLU A 75 24.39 -14.55 22.52
CA GLU A 75 25.79 -14.48 22.07
C GLU A 75 26.61 -13.49 22.92
#